data_AF-W7DAG2-F1
#
_entry.id   AF-W7DAG2-F1
#
_cell.length_a   1.000
_cell.length_b   1.000
_cell.length_c   1.000
_cell.angle_alpha   90.00
_cell.angle_beta   90.00
_cell.angle_gamma   90.00
#
_symmetry.space_group_name_H-M   'P 1'
#
loop_
_entity.id
_entity.type
_entity.pdbx_description
1 polymer ?
#
loop_
_entity_poly.entity_id
_entity_poly.type
_entity_poly.pdbx_seq_one_letter_code
_entity_poly.pdbx_strand_id
1 'polypeptide(L)'
;MDKQKIILIGNGDVGSSYAFALVAQDVGQELGIIDLDKSKVEGDALDLAHGLAYTRPKKIFSANYTDCSDADLVVITAGAAQKDGETRLDLVAKNIQIVKSIVDEVMKSGFDGIFLIASNPVDILTYAVQRFSGLPKHRVIGSGTSLDSARFRQSIAELTGVDARDVHAYILGEHGDTQFPVWSHANIGGMQVDEWLKTHPEIDEAELKHLFISVRDAAYTIIDKKGSTHYGIAIALSRITKAIFQNEKAILPFICYF
;
A
#
# COMPACT_ATOMS: atom_id res chain seq x y z
N MET A 1 11.31 -25.65 2.39
CA MET A 1 10.25 -24.63 2.43
C MET A 1 10.56 -23.69 1.31
N ASP A 2 9.62 -23.50 0.40
CA ASP A 2 9.80 -22.55 -0.71
C ASP A 2 10.00 -21.15 -0.11
N LYS A 3 11.06 -20.47 -0.57
CA LYS A 3 11.45 -19.16 -0.04
C LYS A 3 10.53 -18.11 -0.61
N GLN A 4 9.97 -17.26 0.25
CA GLN A 4 9.11 -16.15 -0.15
C GLN A 4 9.98 -15.00 -0.69
N LYS A 5 9.92 -14.77 -1.99
CA LYS A 5 10.71 -13.76 -2.71
C LYS A 5 9.83 -12.59 -3.13
N ILE A 6 10.28 -11.39 -2.75
CA ILE A 6 9.66 -10.11 -3.11
C ILE A 6 10.61 -9.37 -4.06
N ILE A 7 10.08 -8.86 -5.17
CA ILE A 7 10.77 -7.86 -5.99
C ILE A 7 10.03 -6.51 -5.86
N LEU A 8 10.71 -5.52 -5.29
CA LEU A 8 10.24 -4.15 -5.21
C LEU A 8 10.73 -3.35 -6.43
N ILE A 9 9.82 -2.71 -7.14
CA ILE A 9 10.12 -1.85 -8.31
C ILE A 9 9.78 -0.41 -7.96
N GLY A 10 10.81 0.40 -7.77
CA GLY A 10 10.77 1.78 -7.29
C GLY A 10 11.34 1.91 -5.88
N ASN A 11 12.48 2.57 -5.74
CA ASN A 11 13.17 2.79 -4.48
C ASN A 11 13.06 4.25 -4.00
N GLY A 12 11.88 4.86 -4.14
CA GLY A 12 11.54 6.15 -3.52
C GLY A 12 11.22 6.01 -2.03
N ASP A 13 10.74 7.08 -1.39
CA ASP A 13 10.41 7.06 0.04
C ASP A 13 9.45 5.92 0.43
N VAL A 14 8.42 5.67 -0.40
CA VAL A 14 7.45 4.59 -0.19
C VAL A 14 8.12 3.22 -0.28
N GLY A 15 8.89 2.99 -1.34
CA GLY A 15 9.56 1.71 -1.58
C GLY A 15 10.58 1.38 -0.49
N SER A 16 11.46 2.34 -0.16
CA SER A 16 12.47 2.17 0.88
C SER A 16 11.83 1.98 2.27
N SER A 17 10.76 2.73 2.59
CA SER A 17 10.00 2.52 3.83
C SER A 17 9.30 1.16 3.88
N TYR A 18 8.77 0.68 2.76
CA TYR A 18 8.18 -0.65 2.64
C TYR A 18 9.22 -1.74 2.85
N ALA A 19 10.39 -1.62 2.21
CA ALA A 19 11.52 -2.52 2.40
C ALA A 19 11.94 -2.58 3.88
N PHE A 20 12.06 -1.43 4.54
CA PHE A 20 12.32 -1.36 5.98
C PHE A 20 11.22 -2.03 6.81
N ALA A 21 9.95 -1.81 6.49
CA ALA A 21 8.83 -2.43 7.19
C ALA A 21 8.82 -3.97 7.04
N LEU A 22 9.22 -4.50 5.88
CA LEU A 22 9.37 -5.95 5.66
C LEU A 22 10.48 -6.55 6.53
N VAL A 23 11.61 -5.85 6.65
CA VAL A 23 12.73 -6.25 7.52
C VAL A 23 12.28 -6.22 8.98
N ALA A 24 11.74 -5.10 9.44
CA ALA A 24 11.34 -4.91 10.84
C ALA A 24 10.21 -5.85 11.30
N GLN A 25 9.35 -6.33 10.38
CA GLN A 25 8.23 -7.22 10.68
C GLN A 25 8.47 -8.67 10.25
N ASP A 26 9.71 -9.02 9.87
CA ASP A 26 10.11 -10.37 9.47
C ASP A 26 9.27 -10.97 8.32
N VAL A 27 8.90 -10.16 7.33
CA VAL A 27 8.10 -10.58 6.17
C VAL A 27 9.00 -10.93 4.98
N GLY A 28 8.76 -12.08 4.34
CA GLY A 28 9.57 -12.60 3.22
C GLY A 28 10.95 -13.12 3.62
N GLN A 29 11.64 -13.84 2.74
CA GLN A 29 13.02 -14.30 2.94
C GLN A 29 14.01 -13.72 1.93
N GLU A 30 13.54 -13.30 0.76
CA GLU A 30 14.36 -12.61 -0.24
C GLU A 30 13.67 -11.31 -0.68
N LEU A 31 14.43 -10.21 -0.76
CA LEU A 31 13.99 -8.90 -1.22
C LEU A 31 14.98 -8.38 -2.26
N GLY A 32 14.56 -8.38 -3.52
CA GLY A 32 15.26 -7.68 -4.60
C GLY A 32 14.65 -6.30 -4.80
N ILE A 33 15.47 -5.28 -5.02
CA ILE A 33 15.02 -3.91 -5.25
C ILE A 33 15.48 -3.47 -6.65
N ILE A 34 14.56 -2.95 -7.46
CA ILE A 34 14.80 -2.46 -8.81
C ILE A 34 14.48 -0.96 -8.83
N ASP A 35 15.45 -0.14 -9.22
CA ASP A 35 15.25 1.27 -9.55
C ASP A 35 16.20 1.68 -10.69
N LEU A 36 15.94 2.84 -11.29
CA LEU A 36 16.86 3.47 -12.25
C LEU A 36 18.14 3.95 -11.54
N ASP A 37 18.02 4.45 -10.30
CA ASP A 37 19.17 4.84 -9.48
C ASP A 37 19.77 3.61 -8.77
N LYS A 38 20.64 2.90 -9.50
CA LYS A 38 21.32 1.69 -8.99
C LYS A 38 22.19 1.97 -7.78
N SER A 39 22.84 3.13 -7.72
CA SER A 39 23.69 3.51 -6.58
C SER A 39 22.86 3.67 -5.31
N LYS A 40 21.67 4.29 -5.42
CA LYS A 40 20.75 4.40 -4.29
C LYS A 40 20.26 3.03 -3.83
N VAL A 41 19.90 2.15 -4.77
CA VAL A 41 19.44 0.79 -4.44
C VAL A 41 20.52 -0.01 -3.72
N GLU A 42 21.77 0.06 -4.18
CA GLU A 42 22.89 -0.60 -3.52
C GLU A 42 23.10 -0.05 -2.10
N GLY A 43 23.00 1.27 -1.93
CA GLY A 43 23.05 1.92 -0.61
C GLY A 43 21.95 1.42 0.33
N ASP A 44 20.69 1.48 -0.09
CA ASP A 44 19.56 1.04 0.73
C ASP A 44 19.61 -0.46 1.03
N ALA A 45 20.05 -1.29 0.07
CA ALA A 45 20.21 -2.73 0.30
C ALA A 45 21.27 -3.03 1.36
N LEU A 46 22.40 -2.31 1.35
CA LEU A 46 23.43 -2.43 2.38
C LEU A 46 22.93 -1.94 3.75
N ASP A 47 22.26 -0.79 3.78
CA ASP A 47 21.75 -0.22 5.03
C ASP A 47 20.70 -1.11 5.70
N LEU A 48 19.74 -1.63 4.92
CA LEU A 48 18.78 -2.62 5.39
C LEU A 48 19.46 -3.90 5.87
N ALA A 49 20.50 -4.36 5.17
CA ALA A 49 21.23 -5.57 5.54
C ALA A 49 21.97 -5.44 6.89
N HIS A 50 22.46 -4.25 7.24
CA HIS A 50 23.08 -4.02 8.55
C HIS A 50 22.11 -4.26 9.72
N GLY A 51 20.81 -4.02 9.52
CA GLY A 51 19.77 -4.28 10.52
C GLY A 51 19.44 -5.76 10.72
N LEU A 52 19.87 -6.66 9.83
CA LEU A 52 19.51 -8.08 9.87
C LEU A 52 20.09 -8.83 11.07
N ALA A 53 21.09 -8.27 11.76
CA ALA A 53 21.58 -8.83 13.02
C ALA A 53 20.53 -8.86 14.14
N TYR A 54 19.47 -8.04 14.03
CA TYR A 54 18.41 -7.89 15.04
C TYR A 54 17.03 -8.38 14.56
N THR A 55 16.95 -8.98 13.36
CA THR A 55 15.71 -9.47 12.75
C THR A 55 15.93 -10.88 12.17
N ARG A 56 14.92 -11.48 11.51
CA ARG A 56 15.10 -12.76 10.85
C ARG A 56 15.98 -12.64 9.61
N PRO A 57 16.81 -13.66 9.31
CA PRO A 57 17.65 -13.67 8.11
C PRO A 57 16.85 -13.38 6.83
N LYS A 58 17.36 -12.46 6.01
CA LYS A 58 16.79 -12.08 4.74
C LYS A 58 17.91 -11.82 3.73
N LYS A 59 17.73 -12.23 2.48
CA LYS A 59 18.63 -11.84 1.40
C LYS A 59 18.12 -10.55 0.78
N ILE A 60 18.87 -9.45 0.90
CA ILE A 60 18.52 -8.15 0.34
C ILE A 60 19.56 -7.77 -0.71
N PHE A 61 19.13 -7.36 -1.90
CA PHE A 61 20.04 -7.09 -3.01
C PHE A 61 19.47 -6.11 -4.05
N SER A 62 20.37 -5.43 -4.75
CA SER A 62 20.06 -4.70 -5.98
C SER A 62 19.73 -5.69 -7.10
N ALA A 63 18.51 -5.62 -7.63
CA ALA A 63 17.95 -6.58 -8.57
C ALA A 63 17.78 -6.01 -9.98
N ASN A 64 17.51 -6.90 -10.92
CA ASN A 64 17.09 -6.61 -12.30
C ASN A 64 15.80 -7.40 -12.63
N TYR A 65 15.14 -7.07 -13.74
CA TYR A 65 13.86 -7.71 -14.10
C TYR A 65 13.95 -9.23 -14.28
N THR A 66 15.12 -9.77 -14.62
CA THR A 66 15.34 -11.23 -14.70
C THR A 66 15.18 -11.93 -13.35
N ASP A 67 15.40 -11.22 -12.24
CA ASP A 67 15.22 -11.74 -10.88
C ASP A 67 13.74 -11.90 -10.50
N CYS A 68 12.81 -11.45 -11.34
CA CYS A 68 11.37 -11.65 -11.15
C CYS A 68 10.91 -13.08 -11.50
N SER A 69 11.71 -13.87 -12.22
CA SER A 69 11.31 -15.18 -12.75
C SER A 69 10.79 -16.17 -11.69
N ASP A 70 11.37 -16.13 -10.49
CA ASP A 70 11.03 -16.95 -9.32
C ASP A 70 10.45 -16.11 -8.16
N ALA A 71 9.97 -14.89 -8.44
CA ALA A 71 9.36 -14.04 -7.42
C ALA A 71 7.92 -14.47 -7.12
N ASP A 72 7.55 -14.52 -5.84
CA ASP A 72 6.17 -14.74 -5.42
C ASP A 72 5.33 -13.45 -5.51
N LEU A 73 5.98 -12.32 -5.25
CA LEU A 73 5.34 -11.00 -5.22
C LEU A 73 6.22 -9.95 -5.91
N VAL A 74 5.62 -9.22 -6.86
CA VAL A 74 6.21 -8.01 -7.43
C VAL A 74 5.41 -6.80 -6.93
N VAL A 75 6.09 -5.88 -6.25
CA VAL A 75 5.49 -4.66 -5.69
C VAL A 75 5.93 -3.46 -6.52
N ILE A 76 4.97 -2.73 -7.08
CA ILE A 76 5.27 -1.55 -7.91
C ILE A 76 4.91 -0.29 -7.12
N THR A 77 5.95 0.45 -6.74
CA THR A 77 5.86 1.79 -6.16
C THR A 77 6.46 2.85 -7.10
N ALA A 78 7.08 2.43 -8.20
CA ALA A 78 7.61 3.30 -9.23
C ALA A 78 6.48 4.05 -9.95
N GLY A 79 6.65 5.36 -10.08
CA GLY A 79 5.72 6.24 -10.78
C GLY A 79 6.26 7.66 -10.79
N ALA A 80 5.79 8.45 -11.73
CA ALA A 80 6.03 9.88 -11.73
C ALA A 80 5.13 10.57 -10.69
N ALA A 81 5.70 11.57 -10.01
CA ALA A 81 4.92 12.55 -9.28
C ALA A 81 4.29 13.57 -10.24
N GLN A 82 3.13 14.09 -9.87
CA GLN A 82 2.49 15.20 -10.56
C GLN A 82 3.35 16.44 -10.46
N LYS A 83 3.54 17.15 -11.57
CA LYS A 83 4.22 18.44 -11.59
C LYS A 83 3.23 19.60 -11.51
N ASP A 84 3.69 20.76 -11.04
CA ASP A 84 2.89 21.99 -11.04
C ASP A 84 2.40 22.30 -12.46
N GLY A 85 1.08 22.46 -12.61
CA GLY A 85 0.41 22.71 -13.88
C GLY A 85 0.08 21.46 -14.73
N GLU A 86 0.48 20.26 -14.31
CA GLU A 86 0.12 18.99 -14.98
C GLU A 86 -1.31 18.57 -14.61
N THR A 87 -2.12 18.14 -15.58
CA THR A 87 -3.46 17.64 -15.28
C THR A 87 -3.42 16.22 -14.73
N ARG A 88 -4.49 15.78 -14.05
CA ARG A 88 -4.62 14.39 -13.59
C ARG A 88 -4.56 13.39 -14.75
N LEU A 89 -5.07 13.75 -15.93
CA LEU A 89 -5.04 12.90 -17.13
C LEU A 89 -3.62 12.76 -17.69
N ASP A 90 -2.81 13.82 -17.68
CA ASP A 90 -1.42 13.77 -18.14
C ASP A 90 -0.59 12.85 -17.25
N LEU A 91 -0.75 13.00 -15.92
CA LEU A 91 -0.11 12.13 -14.93
C LEU A 91 -0.47 10.65 -15.15
N VAL A 92 -1.77 10.37 -15.35
CA VAL A 92 -2.27 9.03 -15.65
C VAL A 92 -1.62 8.47 -16.91
N ALA A 93 -1.62 9.22 -18.01
CA ALA A 93 -1.05 8.78 -19.28
C ALA A 93 0.44 8.44 -19.14
N LYS A 94 1.19 9.28 -18.43
CA LYS A 94 2.62 9.06 -18.15
C LYS A 94 2.85 7.81 -17.30
N ASN A 95 2.12 7.65 -16.20
CA ASN A 95 2.28 6.50 -15.32
C ASN A 95 1.84 5.20 -15.98
N ILE A 96 0.84 5.23 -16.87
CA ILE A 96 0.47 4.07 -17.69
C ILE A 96 1.65 3.61 -18.57
N GLN A 97 2.38 4.53 -19.20
CA GLN A 97 3.55 4.15 -20.03
C GLN A 97 4.69 3.57 -19.19
N ILE A 98 4.98 4.17 -18.03
CA ILE A 98 6.00 3.67 -17.09
C ILE A 98 5.64 2.27 -16.60
N VAL A 99 4.39 2.07 -16.17
CA VAL A 99 3.93 0.78 -15.67
C VAL A 99 3.88 -0.26 -16.78
N LYS A 100 3.51 0.11 -18.01
CA LYS A 100 3.56 -0.81 -19.15
C LYS A 100 4.96 -1.35 -19.39
N SER A 101 5.98 -0.49 -19.43
CA SER A 101 7.36 -0.93 -19.66
C SER A 101 7.86 -1.83 -18.53
N ILE A 102 7.53 -1.52 -17.28
CA ILE A 102 7.83 -2.36 -16.11
C ILE A 102 7.17 -3.74 -16.26
N VAL A 103 5.86 -3.78 -16.53
CA VAL A 103 5.11 -5.04 -16.61
C VAL A 103 5.61 -5.90 -17.77
N ASP A 104 5.89 -5.30 -18.93
CA ASP A 104 6.43 -6.03 -20.08
C ASP A 104 7.76 -6.72 -19.73
N GLU A 105 8.67 -6.04 -19.04
CA GLU A 105 9.96 -6.63 -18.61
C GLU A 105 9.79 -7.69 -17.51
N VAL A 106 8.90 -7.46 -16.54
CA VAL A 106 8.59 -8.44 -15.48
C VAL A 106 8.01 -9.71 -16.11
N MET A 107 7.03 -9.60 -17.00
CA MET A 107 6.40 -10.78 -17.62
C MET A 107 7.37 -11.52 -18.55
N LYS A 108 8.25 -10.82 -19.28
CA LYS A 108 9.31 -11.44 -20.10
C LYS A 108 10.26 -12.31 -19.28
N SER A 109 10.45 -12.03 -17.99
CA SER A 109 11.27 -12.86 -17.11
C SER A 109 10.70 -14.26 -16.84
N GLY A 110 9.41 -14.47 -17.12
CA GLY A 110 8.67 -15.69 -16.76
C GLY A 110 7.94 -15.62 -15.42
N PHE A 111 7.83 -14.42 -14.82
CA PHE A 111 7.08 -14.19 -13.59
C PHE A 111 5.63 -14.72 -13.68
N ASP A 112 5.21 -15.48 -12.66
CA ASP A 112 3.84 -16.03 -12.54
C ASP A 112 3.25 -15.84 -11.13
N GLY A 113 3.81 -14.91 -10.35
CA GLY A 113 3.36 -14.59 -8.99
C GLY A 113 2.19 -13.60 -8.94
N ILE A 114 2.18 -12.78 -7.88
CA ILE A 114 1.16 -11.73 -7.64
C ILE A 114 1.77 -10.34 -7.83
N PHE A 115 1.04 -9.43 -8.46
CA PHE A 115 1.38 -8.00 -8.45
C PHE A 115 0.67 -7.28 -7.30
N LEU A 116 1.40 -6.44 -6.57
CA LEU A 116 0.86 -5.47 -5.62
C LEU A 116 1.24 -4.05 -6.03
N ILE A 117 0.23 -3.22 -6.33
CA ILE A 117 0.43 -1.88 -6.87
C ILE A 117 0.18 -0.83 -5.79
N ALA A 118 1.10 0.12 -5.67
CA ALA A 118 0.97 1.27 -4.78
C ALA A 118 1.11 2.61 -5.51
N SER A 119 1.62 2.60 -6.75
CA SER A 119 1.79 3.80 -7.55
C SER A 119 0.44 4.47 -7.84
N ASN A 120 0.41 5.80 -7.78
CA ASN A 120 -0.80 6.57 -8.02
C ASN A 120 -1.01 6.91 -9.50
N PRO A 121 -2.27 6.98 -9.97
CA PRO A 121 -3.50 6.64 -9.25
C PRO A 121 -3.72 5.11 -9.21
N VAL A 122 -3.77 4.56 -8.00
CA VAL A 122 -3.60 3.12 -7.76
C VAL A 122 -4.71 2.27 -8.38
N ASP A 123 -5.96 2.72 -8.38
CA ASP A 123 -7.09 2.04 -9.03
C ASP A 123 -6.86 1.86 -10.54
N ILE A 124 -6.50 2.93 -11.22
CA ILE A 124 -6.27 2.95 -12.68
C ILE A 124 -5.03 2.12 -13.03
N LEU A 125 -3.95 2.27 -12.28
CA LEU A 125 -2.71 1.54 -12.55
C LEU A 125 -2.85 0.05 -12.23
N THR A 126 -3.62 -0.34 -11.22
CA THR A 126 -3.95 -1.75 -10.95
C THR A 126 -4.70 -2.37 -12.12
N TYR A 127 -5.70 -1.66 -12.66
CA TYR A 127 -6.39 -2.09 -13.88
C TYR A 127 -5.41 -2.22 -15.06
N ALA A 128 -4.56 -1.22 -15.28
CA ALA A 128 -3.59 -1.24 -16.37
C ALA A 128 -2.63 -2.43 -16.27
N VAL A 129 -2.09 -2.72 -15.08
CA VAL A 129 -1.24 -3.89 -14.82
C VAL A 129 -1.97 -5.18 -15.11
N GLN A 130 -3.24 -5.31 -14.70
CA GLN A 130 -4.05 -6.49 -15.01
C GLN A 130 -4.16 -6.70 -16.53
N ARG A 131 -4.39 -5.63 -17.28
CA ARG A 131 -4.51 -5.67 -18.74
C ARG A 131 -3.17 -5.98 -19.43
N PHE A 132 -2.08 -5.39 -18.97
CA PHE A 132 -0.76 -5.57 -19.58
C PHE A 132 -0.13 -6.93 -19.25
N SER A 133 -0.27 -7.39 -18.01
CA SER A 133 0.31 -8.67 -17.58
C SER A 133 -0.43 -9.88 -18.18
N GLY A 134 -1.72 -9.74 -18.48
CA GLY A 134 -2.56 -10.86 -18.89
C GLY A 134 -2.84 -11.87 -17.78
N LEU A 135 -2.41 -11.59 -16.55
CA LEU A 135 -2.63 -12.47 -15.41
C LEU A 135 -4.12 -12.51 -15.02
N PRO A 136 -4.56 -13.61 -14.38
CA PRO A 136 -5.85 -13.67 -13.70
C PRO A 136 -6.05 -12.48 -12.78
N LYS A 137 -7.27 -11.92 -12.79
CA LYS A 137 -7.61 -10.69 -12.05
C LYS A 137 -7.26 -10.76 -10.55
N HIS A 138 -7.45 -11.93 -9.92
CA HIS A 138 -7.15 -12.15 -8.51
C HIS A 138 -5.65 -12.17 -8.16
N ARG A 139 -4.75 -12.18 -9.17
CA ARG A 139 -3.29 -12.08 -8.99
C ARG A 139 -2.74 -10.67 -9.22
N VAL A 140 -3.62 -9.69 -9.45
CA VAL A 140 -3.23 -8.28 -9.60
C VAL A 140 -4.05 -7.46 -8.63
N ILE A 141 -3.39 -6.99 -7.57
CA ILE A 141 -4.02 -6.24 -6.50
C ILE A 141 -3.39 -4.86 -6.36
N GLY A 142 -4.19 -3.89 -5.95
CA GLY A 142 -3.74 -2.53 -5.62
C GLY A 142 -3.96 -2.23 -4.15
N SER A 143 -3.17 -1.36 -3.54
CA SER A 143 -3.31 -1.01 -2.12
C SER A 143 -4.69 -0.43 -1.79
N GLY A 144 -5.33 0.26 -2.73
CA GLY A 144 -6.67 0.81 -2.58
C GLY A 144 -6.77 1.72 -1.36
N THR A 145 -7.92 1.66 -0.69
CA THR A 145 -8.23 2.42 0.52
C THR A 145 -7.78 1.73 1.82
N SER A 146 -6.79 0.83 1.76
CA SER A 146 -6.26 0.13 2.94
C SER A 146 -5.69 1.07 3.98
N LEU A 147 -4.90 2.06 3.55
CA LEU A 147 -4.38 3.09 4.44
C LEU A 147 -5.49 4.02 4.95
N ASP A 148 -6.41 4.45 4.09
CA ASP A 148 -7.52 5.33 4.47
C ASP A 148 -8.41 4.66 5.53
N SER A 149 -8.68 3.36 5.37
CA SER A 149 -9.40 2.56 6.37
C SER A 149 -8.62 2.44 7.68
N ALA A 150 -7.30 2.28 7.63
CA ALA A 150 -6.47 2.25 8.84
C ALA A 150 -6.49 3.61 9.58
N ARG A 151 -6.38 4.73 8.84
CA ARG A 151 -6.53 6.08 9.38
C ARG A 151 -7.91 6.29 9.99
N PHE A 152 -8.96 5.84 9.31
CA PHE A 152 -10.33 5.96 9.80
C PHE A 152 -10.54 5.22 11.12
N ARG A 153 -10.03 3.98 11.21
CA ARG A 153 -10.03 3.22 12.46
C ARG A 153 -9.27 3.94 13.58
N GLN A 154 -8.10 4.51 13.26
CA GLN A 154 -7.31 5.28 14.22
C GLN A 154 -8.07 6.53 14.72
N SER A 155 -8.71 7.29 13.82
CA SER A 155 -9.47 8.48 14.22
C SER A 155 -10.69 8.14 15.08
N ILE A 156 -11.41 7.06 14.78
CA ILE A 156 -12.49 6.57 15.66
C ILE A 156 -11.94 6.10 17.01
N ALA A 157 -10.79 5.44 17.02
CA ALA A 157 -10.14 4.99 18.25
C ALA A 157 -9.74 6.16 19.16
N GLU A 158 -9.20 7.24 18.58
CA GLU A 158 -8.88 8.48 19.29
C GLU A 158 -10.12 9.17 19.84
N LEU A 159 -11.20 9.21 19.06
CA LEU A 159 -12.49 9.76 19.49
C LEU A 159 -13.08 9.00 20.69
N THR A 160 -12.91 7.68 20.71
CA THR A 160 -13.60 6.79 21.65
C THR A 160 -12.70 6.29 22.80
N GLY A 161 -11.40 6.57 22.75
CA GLY A 161 -10.43 6.18 23.77
C GLY A 161 -10.11 4.68 23.80
N VAL A 162 -10.24 3.98 22.68
CA VAL A 162 -9.99 2.52 22.56
C VAL A 162 -8.77 2.22 21.68
N ASP A 163 -8.36 0.96 21.60
CA ASP A 163 -7.35 0.52 20.64
C ASP A 163 -7.96 0.42 19.22
N ALA A 164 -7.29 0.99 18.22
CA ALA A 164 -7.73 0.93 16.82
C ALA A 164 -7.85 -0.49 16.26
N ARG A 165 -7.18 -1.48 16.87
CA ARG A 165 -7.32 -2.90 16.53
C ARG A 165 -8.72 -3.44 16.84
N ASP A 166 -9.40 -2.88 17.83
CA ASP A 166 -10.76 -3.23 18.25
C ASP A 166 -11.84 -2.35 17.58
N VAL A 167 -11.41 -1.38 16.76
CA VAL A 167 -12.30 -0.63 15.86
C VAL A 167 -12.35 -1.33 14.51
N HIS A 168 -13.55 -1.60 14.02
CA HIS A 168 -13.80 -2.18 12.71
C HIS A 168 -14.58 -1.20 11.85
N ALA A 169 -13.89 -0.54 10.92
CA ALA A 169 -14.47 0.47 10.04
C ALA A 169 -13.73 0.50 8.70
N TYR A 170 -14.44 0.84 7.63
CA TYR A 170 -13.92 0.80 6.26
C TYR A 170 -14.17 2.12 5.54
N ILE A 171 -13.14 2.55 4.81
CA ILE A 171 -13.26 3.51 3.71
C ILE A 171 -13.27 2.69 2.42
N LEU A 172 -14.24 2.95 1.54
CA LEU A 172 -14.37 2.28 0.24
C LEU A 172 -14.45 3.32 -0.89
N GLY A 173 -14.50 2.85 -2.15
CA GLY A 173 -14.50 3.69 -3.34
C GLY A 173 -13.12 3.79 -3.98
N GLU A 174 -12.97 4.73 -4.92
CA GLU A 174 -11.68 5.09 -5.50
C GLU A 174 -10.77 5.68 -4.41
N HIS A 175 -9.49 5.29 -4.35
CA HIS A 175 -8.55 5.97 -3.47
C HIS A 175 -8.36 7.44 -3.94
N GLY A 176 -8.84 8.37 -3.12
CA GLY A 176 -8.81 9.81 -3.41
C GLY A 176 -10.09 10.51 -2.98
N ASP A 177 -10.45 11.59 -3.68
CA ASP A 177 -11.48 12.53 -3.23
C ASP A 177 -12.90 11.95 -3.19
N THR A 178 -13.16 10.87 -3.94
CA THR A 178 -14.48 10.24 -4.04
C THR A 178 -14.67 9.03 -3.13
N GLN A 179 -13.67 8.69 -2.30
CA GLN A 179 -13.80 7.66 -1.28
C GLN A 179 -14.87 8.03 -0.25
N PHE A 180 -15.44 7.03 0.43
CA PHE A 180 -16.50 7.25 1.42
C PHE A 180 -16.41 6.28 2.60
N PRO A 181 -16.83 6.72 3.82
CA PRO A 181 -16.88 5.88 5.00
C PRO A 181 -18.14 5.01 5.02
N VAL A 182 -18.00 3.76 5.41
CA VAL A 182 -19.14 2.83 5.59
C VAL A 182 -19.63 2.88 7.05
N TRP A 183 -20.20 4.02 7.46
CA TRP A 183 -20.67 4.24 8.83
C TRP A 183 -21.69 3.20 9.30
N SER A 184 -22.53 2.69 8.39
CA SER A 184 -23.56 1.70 8.69
C SER A 184 -23.04 0.35 9.19
N HIS A 185 -21.73 0.09 9.04
CA HIS A 185 -21.07 -1.13 9.52
C HIS A 185 -19.89 -0.84 10.45
N ALA A 186 -19.64 0.44 10.75
CA ALA A 186 -18.56 0.82 11.65
C ALA A 186 -18.93 0.44 13.09
N ASN A 187 -18.04 -0.28 13.76
CA ASN A 187 -18.26 -0.74 15.13
C ASN A 187 -16.99 -0.72 15.98
N ILE A 188 -17.19 -0.64 17.29
CA ILE A 188 -16.16 -0.60 18.34
C ILE A 188 -16.38 -1.81 19.25
N GLY A 189 -15.52 -2.82 19.17
CA GLY A 189 -15.68 -4.07 19.93
C GLY A 189 -17.03 -4.77 19.69
N GLY A 190 -17.64 -4.58 18.52
CA GLY A 190 -18.96 -5.10 18.17
C GLY A 190 -20.15 -4.15 18.43
N MET A 191 -19.98 -3.08 19.22
CA MET A 191 -20.99 -2.04 19.38
C MET A 191 -21.00 -1.13 18.15
N GLN A 192 -22.16 -0.96 17.50
CA GLN A 192 -22.25 -0.09 16.33
C GLN A 192 -21.97 1.37 16.71
N VAL A 193 -21.30 2.11 15.82
CA VAL A 193 -20.99 3.52 16.06
C VAL A 193 -22.26 4.35 16.27
N ASP A 194 -23.36 4.04 15.57
CA ASP A 194 -24.65 4.73 15.76
C ASP A 194 -25.23 4.53 17.18
N GLU A 195 -25.05 3.35 17.75
CA GLU A 195 -25.45 3.01 19.12
C GLU A 195 -24.56 3.71 20.13
N TRP A 196 -23.25 3.70 19.90
CA TRP A 196 -22.28 4.39 20.75
C TRP A 196 -22.56 5.90 20.82
N LEU A 197 -22.88 6.53 19.68
CA LEU A 197 -23.21 7.96 19.59
C LEU A 197 -24.47 8.35 20.38
N LYS A 198 -25.46 7.47 20.50
CA LYS A 198 -26.66 7.72 21.34
C LYS A 198 -26.31 7.89 22.82
N THR A 199 -25.16 7.36 23.25
CA THR A 199 -24.64 7.50 24.62
C THR A 199 -23.69 8.69 24.80
N HIS A 200 -23.30 9.34 23.71
CA HIS A 200 -22.38 10.49 23.66
C HIS A 200 -23.01 11.65 22.86
N PRO A 201 -24.11 12.25 23.36
CA PRO A 201 -24.88 13.26 22.62
C PRO A 201 -24.11 14.56 22.35
N GLU A 202 -22.95 14.76 22.97
CA GLU A 202 -22.01 15.86 22.67
C GLU A 202 -21.31 15.72 21.31
N ILE A 203 -21.32 14.53 20.71
CA ILE A 203 -20.76 14.27 19.38
C ILE A 203 -21.89 14.29 18.36
N ASP A 204 -21.89 15.30 17.51
CA ASP A 204 -22.91 15.48 16.47
C ASP A 204 -22.44 14.96 15.09
N GLU A 205 -23.34 15.04 14.11
CA GLU A 205 -23.05 14.65 12.73
C GLU A 205 -21.94 15.50 12.09
N ALA A 206 -21.79 16.77 12.52
CA ALA A 206 -20.75 17.65 12.01
C ALA A 206 -19.37 17.17 12.44
N GLU A 207 -19.22 16.72 13.69
CA GLU A 207 -17.97 16.15 14.19
C GLU A 207 -17.56 14.88 13.42
N LEU A 208 -18.52 13.97 13.15
CA LEU A 208 -18.27 12.77 12.34
C LEU A 208 -17.86 13.11 10.90
N LYS A 209 -18.49 14.12 10.32
CA LYS A 209 -18.15 14.61 8.99
C LYS A 209 -16.74 15.23 8.97
N HIS A 210 -16.39 16.01 9.99
CA HIS A 210 -15.05 16.55 10.17
C HIS A 210 -14.00 15.45 10.33
N LEU A 211 -14.30 14.41 11.11
CA LEU A 211 -13.45 13.24 11.28
C LEU A 211 -13.17 12.58 9.92
N PHE A 212 -14.19 12.30 9.12
CA PHE A 212 -13.99 11.71 7.79
C PHE A 212 -13.18 12.63 6.84
N ILE A 213 -13.49 13.93 6.82
CA ILE A 213 -12.74 14.91 6.01
C ILE A 213 -11.26 14.91 6.41
N SER A 214 -10.96 14.85 7.71
CA SER A 214 -9.57 14.80 8.19
C SER A 214 -8.83 13.55 7.71
N VAL A 215 -9.51 12.40 7.62
CA VAL A 215 -8.94 11.14 7.10
C VAL A 215 -8.62 11.26 5.61
N ARG A 216 -9.56 11.76 4.81
CA ARG A 216 -9.39 11.99 3.37
C ARG A 216 -8.24 12.97 3.10
N ASP A 217 -8.19 14.06 3.86
CA ASP A 217 -7.23 15.15 3.63
C ASP A 217 -5.88 14.92 4.35
N ALA A 218 -5.74 13.85 5.14
CA ALA A 218 -4.54 13.54 5.93
C ALA A 218 -3.27 13.48 5.09
N ALA A 219 -3.35 12.99 3.84
CA ALA A 219 -2.20 12.94 2.95
C ALA A 219 -1.66 14.36 2.66
N TYR A 220 -2.54 15.31 2.36
CA TYR A 220 -2.18 16.71 2.11
C TYR A 220 -1.57 17.36 3.34
N THR A 221 -2.18 17.16 4.51
CA THR A 221 -1.64 17.68 5.78
C THR A 221 -0.23 17.15 6.08
N ILE A 222 0.03 15.87 5.82
CA ILE A 222 1.36 15.28 6.05
C ILE A 222 2.38 15.82 5.03
N ILE A 223 2.00 15.90 3.75
CA ILE A 223 2.87 16.41 2.69
C ILE A 223 3.24 17.87 2.96
N ASP A 224 2.29 18.71 3.35
CA ASP A 224 2.55 20.11 3.73
C ASP A 224 3.55 20.22 4.89
N LYS A 225 3.47 19.31 5.87
CA LYS A 225 4.34 19.32 7.06
C LYS A 225 5.73 18.73 6.85
N LYS A 226 5.89 17.69 6.02
CA LYS A 226 7.16 16.95 5.90
C LYS A 226 7.62 16.65 4.46
N GLY A 227 6.93 17.17 3.46
CA GLY A 227 7.26 17.03 2.03
C GLY A 227 6.79 15.73 1.36
N SER A 228 6.56 14.64 2.10
CA SER A 228 6.05 13.37 1.55
C SER A 228 5.28 12.55 2.57
N THR A 229 4.51 11.55 2.12
CA THR A 229 3.81 10.60 3.01
C THR A 229 4.09 9.16 2.58
N HIS A 230 4.75 8.38 3.45
CA HIS A 230 5.30 7.07 3.06
C HIS A 230 5.23 6.01 4.16
N TYR A 231 5.34 6.36 5.45
CA TYR A 231 5.32 5.36 6.52
C TYR A 231 3.98 4.61 6.63
N GLY A 232 2.86 5.33 6.60
CA GLY A 232 1.53 4.70 6.70
C GLY A 232 1.27 3.72 5.56
N ILE A 233 1.57 4.13 4.31
CA ILE A 233 1.39 3.27 3.14
C ILE A 233 2.37 2.09 3.15
N ALA A 234 3.62 2.27 3.59
CA ALA A 234 4.58 1.18 3.75
C ALA A 234 4.08 0.10 4.73
N ILE A 235 3.49 0.50 5.86
CA ILE A 235 2.89 -0.44 6.81
C ILE A 235 1.67 -1.14 6.20
N ALA A 236 0.82 -0.43 5.46
CA ALA A 236 -0.33 -1.03 4.76
C ALA A 236 0.10 -2.07 3.70
N LEU A 237 1.12 -1.75 2.90
CA LEU A 237 1.70 -2.68 1.92
C LEU A 237 2.33 -3.91 2.60
N SER A 238 3.05 -3.72 3.70
CA SER A 238 3.61 -4.83 4.49
C SER A 238 2.49 -5.72 5.07
N ARG A 239 1.39 -5.12 5.56
CA ARG A 239 0.22 -5.86 6.03
C ARG A 239 -0.43 -6.71 4.95
N ILE A 240 -0.58 -6.17 3.73
CA ILE A 240 -1.11 -6.91 2.57
C ILE A 240 -0.15 -8.04 2.17
N THR A 241 1.15 -7.74 2.08
CA THR A 241 2.20 -8.72 1.78
C THR A 241 2.18 -9.90 2.75
N LYS A 242 2.09 -9.60 4.05
CA LYS A 242 1.99 -10.62 5.10
C LYS A 242 0.74 -11.49 4.94
N ALA A 243 -0.41 -10.88 4.62
CA ALA A 243 -1.65 -11.62 4.39
C ALA A 243 -1.52 -12.67 3.27
N ILE A 244 -0.83 -12.30 2.18
CA ILE A 244 -0.56 -13.18 1.03
C ILE A 244 0.35 -14.33 1.46
N PHE A 245 1.52 -14.01 1.99
CA PHE A 245 2.56 -14.99 2.31
C PHE A 245 2.21 -15.93 3.46
N GLN A 246 1.40 -15.47 4.41
CA GLN A 246 0.93 -16.31 5.51
C GLN A 246 -0.43 -16.95 5.23
N ASN A 247 -1.00 -16.73 4.04
CA ASN A 247 -2.31 -17.24 3.63
C ASN A 247 -3.39 -16.98 4.71
N GLU A 248 -3.40 -15.76 5.25
CA GLU A 248 -4.19 -15.43 6.46
C GLU A 248 -5.70 -15.44 6.22
N LYS A 249 -6.13 -15.37 4.95
CA LYS A 249 -7.54 -15.15 4.57
C LYS A 249 -8.13 -13.89 5.23
N ALA A 250 -7.30 -12.87 5.42
CA ALA A 250 -7.67 -11.61 6.05
C ALA A 250 -8.55 -10.76 5.12
N ILE A 251 -9.52 -10.04 5.72
CA ILE A 251 -10.32 -9.03 5.03
C ILE A 251 -9.58 -7.70 5.08
N LEU A 252 -9.23 -7.17 3.92
CA LEU A 252 -8.55 -5.88 3.76
C LEU A 252 -9.23 -5.11 2.62
N PRO A 253 -9.39 -3.78 2.71
CA PRO A 253 -9.95 -2.99 1.63
C PRO A 253 -8.82 -2.66 0.64
N PHE A 254 -8.62 -3.55 -0.33
CA PHE A 254 -7.67 -3.43 -1.43
C PHE A 254 -8.41 -3.49 -2.77
N ILE A 255 -7.73 -3.12 -3.87
CA ILE A 255 -8.29 -3.21 -5.21
C ILE A 255 -8.08 -4.62 -5.74
N CYS A 256 -9.16 -5.29 -6.14
CA CYS A 256 -9.13 -6.53 -6.89
C CYS A 256 -10.35 -6.61 -7.81
N TYR A 257 -10.14 -7.07 -9.04
CA TYR A 257 -11.23 -7.30 -9.97
C TYR A 257 -11.73 -8.74 -9.85
N PHE A 258 -13.05 -8.90 -9.94
CA PHE A 258 -13.73 -10.20 -10.06
C PHE A 258 -13.98 -10.50 -11.54
#